data_AF-A0A0F9YUN5-F1
#
_entry.id   AF-A0A0F9YUN5-F1
#
_cell.length_a   1.000
_cell.length_b   1.000
_cell.length_c   1.000
_cell.angle_alpha   90.00
_cell.angle_beta   90.00
_cell.angle_gamma   90.00
#
_symmetry.space_group_name_H-M   'P 1'
#
loop_
_entity.id
_entity.type
_entity.pdbx_description
1 polymer ?
#
loop_
_entity_poly.entity_id
_entity_poly.type
_entity_poly.pdbx_seq_one_letter_code
_entity_poly.pdbx_strand_id
1 'polypeptide(L)'
;MYLPFTFLFLSLIGIILMIARELVLVRNGQVSAVEHSHPFVPDLQRIKNLTFKKSKEIGYIILFITLRFFIKSSNFIKTKSIIYIKKIKDKISKKNSISNNETIQKKEVAKYLEIISEYRQKIKKIKHIIKEEEGIE
;
A
#
# COMPACT_ATOMS: atom_id res chain seq x y z
N MET A 1 -4.54 -2.69 0.72
CA MET A 1 -4.76 -2.89 2.17
C MET A 1 -3.65 -2.28 3.03
N TYR A 2 -2.40 -2.17 2.57
CA TYR A 2 -1.30 -1.56 3.34
C TYR A 2 -1.12 -0.04 3.14
N LEU A 3 -1.73 0.52 2.08
CA LEU A 3 -1.73 1.95 1.77
C LEU A 3 -2.12 2.89 2.93
N PRO A 4 -3.18 2.64 3.72
CA PRO A 4 -3.50 3.51 4.86
C PRO A 4 -2.46 3.41 5.97
N PHE A 5 -1.87 2.23 6.19
CA PHE A 5 -0.80 2.06 7.17
C PHE A 5 0.47 2.82 6.77
N THR A 6 0.84 2.80 5.48
CA THR A 6 2.02 3.53 5.01
C THR A 6 1.87 5.04 5.19
N PHE A 7 0.68 5.60 4.94
CA PHE A 7 0.42 7.03 5.18
C PHE A 7 0.41 7.38 6.68
N LEU A 8 -0.10 6.49 7.53
CA LEU A 8 -0.09 6.68 8.98
C LEU A 8 1.34 6.74 9.52
N PHE A 9 2.21 5.81 9.12
CA PHE A 9 3.61 5.82 9.55
C PHE A 9 4.38 7.03 9.01
N LEU A 10 4.12 7.43 7.76
CA LEU A 10 4.76 8.61 7.16
C LEU A 10 4.37 9.90 7.91
N SER A 11 3.09 10.04 8.26
CA SER A 11 2.60 11.15 9.09
C SER A 11 3.23 11.15 10.48
N LEU A 12 3.30 9.98 11.12
CA LEU A 12 3.89 9.82 12.45
C LEU A 12 5.38 10.21 12.47
N ILE A 13 6.14 9.83 11.44
CA ILE A 13 7.54 10.22 11.28
C ILE A 13 7.69 11.74 11.15
N GLY A 14 6.81 12.39 10.39
CA GLY A 14 6.79 13.85 10.28
C GLY A 14 6.58 14.55 11.63
N ILE A 15 5.65 14.05 12.44
CA ILE A 15 5.38 14.58 13.78
C ILE A 15 6.59 14.36 14.71
N ILE A 16 7.21 13.19 14.67
CA ILE A 16 8.42 12.88 15.46
C ILE A 16 9.57 13.82 15.07
N LEU A 17 9.79 14.05 13.77
CA LEU A 17 10.84 14.97 13.29
C LEU A 17 10.60 16.41 13.73
N MET A 18 9.34 16.86 13.70
CA MET A 18 8.97 18.20 14.16
C MET A 18 9.25 18.39 15.65
N ILE A 19 8.86 17.41 16.49
CA ILE A 19 9.12 17.43 17.93
C ILE A 19 10.63 17.33 18.22
N ALA A 20 11.36 16.47 17.50
CA ALA A 20 12.79 16.31 17.66
C ALA A 20 13.56 17.59 17.34
N ARG A 21 13.18 18.31 16.27
CA ARG A 21 13.77 19.60 15.91
C ARG A 21 13.55 20.63 17.03
N GLU A 22 12.35 20.71 17.57
CA GLU A 22 12.03 21.66 18.64
C GLU A 22 12.79 21.36 19.93
N LEU A 23 12.92 20.07 20.27
CA LEU A 23 13.74 19.61 21.40
C LEU A 23 15.22 19.98 21.23
N VAL A 24 15.76 19.90 20.01
CA VAL A 24 17.16 20.28 19.72
C VAL A 24 17.35 21.80 19.85
N LEU A 25 16.41 22.60 19.37
CA LEU A 25 16.46 24.07 19.50
C LEU A 25 16.42 24.52 20.97
N VAL A 26 15.57 23.88 21.79
CA VAL A 26 15.52 24.12 23.24
C VAL A 26 16.80 23.66 23.93
N ARG A 27 17.36 22.50 23.55
CA ARG A 27 18.63 22.00 24.12
C ARG A 27 19.82 22.91 23.80
N ASN A 28 19.83 23.52 22.63
CA ASN A 28 20.91 24.41 22.18
C ASN A 28 20.77 25.84 22.73
N GLY A 29 19.79 26.12 23.60
CA GLY A 29 19.62 27.42 24.26
C GLY A 29 19.17 28.56 23.34
N GLN A 30 18.77 28.26 22.10
CA GLN A 30 18.28 29.25 21.13
C GLN A 30 16.87 29.75 21.42
N VAL A 31 16.12 29.04 22.27
CA VAL A 31 14.76 29.41 22.69
C VAL A 31 14.76 29.56 24.20
N SER A 32 14.61 30.79 24.70
CA SER A 32 14.30 31.02 26.12
C SER A 32 12.93 30.43 26.39
N ALA A 33 12.87 29.34 27.17
CA ALA A 33 11.63 28.82 27.69
C ALA A 33 11.03 29.92 28.58
N VAL A 34 10.07 30.66 28.05
CA VAL A 34 9.32 31.60 28.88
C VAL A 34 8.50 30.73 29.83
N GLU A 35 8.93 30.66 31.10
CA GLU A 35 8.25 29.96 32.20
C GLU A 35 6.86 30.56 32.39
N HIS A 36 5.90 30.11 31.58
CA HIS A 36 4.50 30.40 31.80
C HIS A 36 3.99 29.36 32.79
N SER A 37 3.94 29.75 34.06
CA SER A 37 3.24 29.01 35.11
C SER A 37 1.74 29.14 34.89
N HIS A 38 1.21 28.35 33.94
CA HIS A 38 -0.21 28.28 33.65
C HIS A 38 -0.73 26.94 34.19
N PRO A 39 -1.82 26.91 34.99
CA PRO A 39 -2.36 25.66 35.57
C PRO A 39 -2.76 24.57 34.56
N PHE A 40 -2.88 24.91 33.28
CA PHE A 40 -3.19 23.97 32.19
C PHE A 40 -1.97 23.59 31.34
N VAL A 41 -0.80 24.18 31.60
CA VAL A 41 0.46 23.86 30.92
C VAL A 41 1.28 22.98 31.87
N PRO A 42 1.53 21.72 31.53
CA PRO A 42 2.33 20.84 32.36
C PRO A 42 3.74 21.40 32.54
N ASP A 43 4.23 21.43 33.78
CA ASP A 43 5.59 21.87 34.07
C ASP A 43 6.61 20.91 33.42
N LEU A 44 7.22 21.40 32.34
CA LEU A 44 8.22 20.70 31.54
C LEU A 44 9.43 20.27 32.37
N GLN A 45 9.82 21.02 33.40
CA GLN A 45 10.95 20.66 34.27
C GLN A 45 10.61 19.43 35.12
N ARG A 46 9.38 19.38 35.63
CA ARG A 46 8.88 18.25 36.42
C ARG A 46 8.77 16.99 35.57
N ILE A 47 8.27 17.12 34.34
CA ILE A 47 8.19 16.00 33.38
C ILE A 47 9.60 15.54 32.99
N LYS A 48 10.52 16.46 32.68
CA LYS A 48 11.91 16.13 32.32
C LYS A 48 12.59 15.29 33.40
N ASN A 49 12.48 15.68 34.67
CA ASN A 49 13.10 14.93 35.77
C ASN A 49 12.47 13.55 35.97
N LEU A 50 11.15 13.43 35.78
CA LEU A 50 10.42 12.17 35.90
C LEU A 50 10.75 11.21 34.74
N THR A 51 10.84 11.73 33.52
CA THR A 51 11.28 10.99 32.33
C THR A 51 12.74 10.58 32.44
N PHE A 52 13.64 11.46 32.90
CA PHE A 52 15.06 11.13 33.03
C PHE A 52 15.29 10.01 34.05
N LYS A 53 14.56 10.02 35.17
CA LYS A 53 14.64 8.98 36.22
C LYS A 53 14.20 7.59 35.72
N LYS A 54 13.18 7.53 34.85
CA LYS A 54 12.65 6.26 34.30
C LYS A 54 13.23 5.87 32.94
N SER A 55 14.02 6.74 32.32
CA SER A 55 14.56 6.52 30.97
C SER A 55 15.44 5.26 30.87
N LYS A 56 16.25 4.97 31.90
CA LYS A 56 17.09 3.76 31.94
C LYS A 56 16.25 2.47 31.97
N GLU A 57 15.24 2.41 32.84
CA GLU A 57 14.34 1.25 32.94
C GLU A 57 13.57 1.02 31.64
N ILE A 58 13.05 2.10 31.05
CA ILE A 58 12.34 2.06 29.76
C ILE A 58 13.29 1.58 28.65
N GLY A 59 14.54 2.03 28.66
CA GLY A 59 15.57 1.57 27.72
C GLY A 59 15.81 0.06 27.78
N TYR A 60 15.94 -0.50 28.99
CA TYR A 60 16.09 -1.96 29.16
C TYR A 60 14.84 -2.74 28.74
N ILE A 61 13.65 -2.22 29.04
CA ILE A 61 12.38 -2.85 28.62
C ILE A 61 12.27 -2.85 27.10
N ILE A 62 12.54 -1.73 26.44
CA ILE A 62 12.51 -1.62 24.98
C ILE A 62 13.54 -2.59 24.37
N LEU A 63 14.77 -2.63 24.90
CA LEU A 63 15.82 -3.53 24.43
C LEU A 63 15.42 -5.01 24.57
N PHE A 64 14.81 -5.37 25.70
CA PHE A 64 14.34 -6.74 25.91
C PHE A 64 13.19 -7.10 24.96
N ILE A 65 12.25 -6.18 24.73
CA ILE A 65 11.13 -6.36 23.79
C ILE A 65 11.65 -6.52 22.37
N THR A 66 12.59 -5.68 21.92
CA THR A 66 13.15 -5.76 20.56
C THR A 66 13.93 -7.05 20.37
N LEU A 67 14.73 -7.47 21.36
CA LEU A 67 15.47 -8.73 21.32
C LEU A 67 14.52 -9.94 21.26
N ARG A 68 13.50 -9.96 22.13
CA ARG A 68 12.49 -11.02 22.15
C ARG A 68 11.70 -11.09 20.85
N PHE A 69 11.34 -9.92 20.30
CA PHE A 69 10.65 -9.82 19.02
C PHE A 69 11.52 -10.33 17.87
N PHE A 70 12.81 -10.00 17.86
CA PHE A 70 13.76 -10.45 16.85
C PHE A 70 13.90 -11.98 16.85
N ILE A 71 14.10 -12.59 18.03
CA ILE A 71 14.22 -14.04 18.19
C ILE A 71 12.94 -14.74 17.75
N LYS A 72 11.77 -14.27 18.20
CA LYS A 72 10.47 -14.87 17.85
C LYS A 72 10.17 -14.72 16.35
N SER A 73 10.48 -13.56 15.77
CA SER A 73 10.29 -13.29 14.35
C SER A 73 11.21 -14.15 13.49
N SER A 74 12.47 -14.35 13.89
CA SER A 74 13.41 -15.24 13.18
C SER A 74 12.88 -16.68 13.09
N ASN A 75 12.36 -17.22 14.20
CA ASN A 75 11.73 -18.55 14.20
C ASN A 75 10.44 -18.61 13.37
N PHE A 76 9.63 -17.54 13.38
CA PHE A 76 8.42 -17.44 12.57
C PHE A 76 8.73 -17.37 11.07
N ILE A 77 9.77 -16.62 10.68
CA ILE A 77 10.24 -16.52 9.30
C ILE A 77 10.70 -17.90 8.81
N LYS A 78 11.51 -18.64 9.57
CA LYS A 78 12.00 -19.96 9.14
C LYS A 78 10.87 -20.98 8.90
N THR A 79 9.82 -20.95 9.72
CA THR A 79 8.77 -21.99 9.71
C THR A 79 7.56 -21.65 8.86
N LYS A 80 7.13 -20.38 8.84
CA LYS A 80 5.88 -19.97 8.19
C LYS A 80 6.07 -19.10 6.95
N SER A 81 7.25 -18.51 6.72
CA SER A 81 7.46 -17.64 5.54
C SER A 81 7.25 -18.38 4.23
N ILE A 82 7.76 -19.60 4.10
CA ILE A 82 7.64 -20.40 2.87
C ILE A 82 6.17 -20.68 2.56
N ILE A 83 5.36 -20.99 3.58
CA ILE A 83 3.92 -21.24 3.43
C ILE A 83 3.20 -19.97 2.99
N TYR A 84 3.51 -18.82 3.59
CA TYR A 84 2.89 -17.55 3.22
C TYR A 84 3.33 -17.07 1.84
N ILE A 85 4.61 -17.20 1.49
CA ILE A 85 5.15 -16.87 0.17
C ILE A 85 4.48 -17.75 -0.88
N LYS A 86 4.32 -19.05 -0.63
CA LYS A 86 3.63 -19.98 -1.54
C LYS A 86 2.16 -19.60 -1.69
N LYS A 87 1.43 -19.33 -0.58
CA LYS A 87 0.04 -18.85 -0.63
C LYS A 87 -0.12 -17.55 -1.41
N ILE A 88 0.80 -16.60 -1.24
CA ILE A 88 0.78 -15.32 -1.97
C ILE A 88 1.06 -15.55 -3.46
N LYS A 89 2.08 -16.36 -3.78
CA LYS A 89 2.42 -16.73 -5.15
C LYS A 89 1.26 -17.42 -5.86
N ASP A 90 0.60 -18.37 -5.19
CA ASP A 90 -0.55 -19.09 -5.73
C ASP A 90 -1.74 -18.16 -5.96
N LYS A 91 -1.98 -17.20 -5.05
CA LYS A 91 -3.03 -16.19 -5.21
C LYS A 91 -2.77 -15.23 -6.38
N ILE A 92 -1.51 -14.84 -6.57
CA ILE A 92 -1.09 -13.95 -7.67
C ILE A 92 -1.14 -14.69 -9.01
N SER A 93 -0.63 -15.93 -9.05
CA SER A 93 -0.66 -16.77 -10.25
C SER A 93 -2.10 -17.03 -10.71
N LYS A 94 -3.00 -17.37 -9.79
CA LYS A 94 -4.43 -17.56 -10.09
C LYS A 94 -5.11 -16.29 -10.61
N LYS A 95 -4.71 -15.11 -10.12
CA LYS A 95 -5.26 -13.84 -10.61
C LYS A 95 -4.77 -13.52 -12.03
N ASN A 96 -3.50 -13.80 -12.33
CA ASN A 96 -2.91 -13.56 -13.65
C ASN A 96 -3.44 -14.54 -14.71
N SER A 97 -3.69 -15.80 -14.35
CA SER A 97 -4.28 -16.78 -15.28
C SER A 97 -5.72 -16.44 -15.66
N ILE A 98 -6.52 -15.93 -14.72
CA ILE A 98 -7.89 -15.45 -14.99
C ILE A 98 -7.85 -14.23 -15.93
N SER A 99 -6.98 -13.25 -15.64
CA SER A 99 -6.84 -12.05 -16.48
C SER A 99 -6.37 -12.37 -17.90
N ASN A 100 -5.47 -13.35 -18.06
CA ASN A 100 -4.97 -13.79 -19.36
C ASN A 100 -6.03 -14.57 -20.15
N ASN A 101 -6.81 -15.44 -19.50
CA ASN A 101 -7.90 -16.15 -20.16
C ASN A 101 -9.02 -15.22 -20.63
N GLU A 102 -9.37 -14.19 -19.84
CA GLU A 102 -10.35 -13.18 -20.25
C GLU A 102 -9.85 -12.34 -21.43
N THR A 103 -8.56 -12.01 -21.50
CA THR A 103 -8.00 -11.29 -22.65
C THR A 103 -7.92 -12.17 -23.90
N ILE A 104 -7.60 -13.46 -23.75
CA ILE A 104 -7.63 -14.43 -24.85
C ILE A 104 -9.07 -14.60 -25.39
N GLN A 105 -10.06 -14.80 -24.52
CA GLN A 105 -11.47 -14.91 -24.93
C GLN A 105 -11.96 -13.63 -25.61
N LYS A 106 -11.65 -12.44 -25.09
CA LYS A 106 -12.01 -11.17 -25.75
C LYS A 106 -11.39 -11.05 -27.14
N LYS A 107 -10.15 -11.51 -27.33
CA LYS A 107 -9.46 -11.50 -28.62
C LYS A 107 -10.09 -12.49 -29.62
N GLU A 108 -10.55 -13.64 -29.15
CA GLU A 108 -11.25 -14.64 -29.98
C GLU A 108 -12.64 -14.15 -30.39
N VAL A 109 -13.40 -13.54 -29.46
CA VAL A 109 -14.70 -12.93 -29.77
C VAL A 109 -14.55 -11.81 -30.80
N ALA A 110 -13.50 -10.98 -30.69
CA ALA A 110 -13.23 -9.92 -31.68
C ALA A 110 -12.98 -10.50 -33.09
N LYS A 111 -12.18 -11.55 -33.21
CA LYS A 111 -11.94 -12.24 -34.50
C LYS A 111 -13.22 -12.85 -35.07
N TYR A 112 -14.06 -13.44 -34.23
CA TYR A 112 -15.32 -14.01 -34.69
C TYR A 112 -16.28 -12.93 -35.23
N LEU A 113 -16.39 -11.80 -34.53
CA LEU A 113 -17.19 -10.66 -34.97
C LEU A 113 -16.66 -10.05 -36.28
N GLU A 114 -15.34 -10.00 -36.45
CA GLU A 114 -14.68 -9.56 -37.68
C GLU A 114 -15.09 -10.45 -38.87
N ILE A 115 -15.00 -11.77 -38.72
CA ILE A 115 -15.42 -12.74 -39.74
C ILE A 115 -16.91 -12.58 -40.10
N ILE A 116 -17.78 -12.44 -39.09
CA ILE A 116 -19.22 -12.21 -39.33
C ILE A 116 -19.44 -10.91 -40.11
N SER A 117 -18.72 -9.85 -39.76
CA SER A 117 -18.88 -8.55 -40.41
C SER A 117 -18.50 -8.61 -41.89
N GLU A 118 -17.42 -9.31 -42.23
CA GLU A 118 -17.00 -9.54 -43.62
C GLU A 118 -18.05 -10.34 -44.38
N TYR A 119 -18.57 -11.42 -43.80
CA TYR A 119 -19.63 -12.22 -44.40
C TYR A 119 -20.88 -11.39 -44.67
N ARG A 120 -21.29 -10.56 -43.71
CA ARG A 120 -22.44 -9.65 -43.86
C ARG A 120 -22.23 -8.65 -45.00
N GLN A 121 -21.01 -8.11 -45.15
CA GLN A 121 -20.69 -7.23 -46.27
C GLN A 121 -20.75 -7.96 -47.62
N LYS A 122 -20.22 -9.19 -47.69
CA LYS A 122 -20.29 -10.03 -48.90
C LYS A 122 -21.74 -10.30 -49.31
N ILE A 123 -22.59 -10.69 -48.36
CA ILE A 123 -24.03 -10.91 -48.59
C ILE A 123 -24.69 -9.61 -49.07
N LYS A 124 -24.36 -8.46 -48.47
CA LYS A 124 -24.91 -7.16 -48.90
C LYS A 124 -24.52 -6.80 -50.33
N LYS A 125 -23.27 -7.07 -50.74
CA LYS A 125 -22.80 -6.87 -52.12
C LYS A 125 -23.54 -7.78 -53.10
N ILE A 126 -23.66 -9.07 -52.78
CA ILE A 126 -24.40 -10.04 -53.60
C ILE A 126 -25.86 -9.59 -53.75
N LYS A 127 -26.51 -9.18 -52.66
CA LYS A 127 -27.87 -8.65 -52.70
C LYS A 127 -28.00 -7.40 -53.58
N HIS A 128 -27.01 -6.51 -53.57
CA HIS A 128 -27.00 -5.33 -54.42
C HIS A 128 -26.91 -5.69 -55.90
N ILE A 129 -25.99 -6.60 -56.25
CA ILE A 129 -25.81 -7.08 -57.62
C ILE A 129 -27.09 -7.72 -58.14
N ILE A 130 -27.72 -8.61 -57.36
CA ILE A 130 -28.99 -9.24 -57.73
C ILE A 130 -30.08 -8.19 -57.93
N LYS A 131 -30.15 -7.17 -57.05
CA LYS A 131 -31.14 -6.10 -57.16
C LYS A 131 -30.95 -5.25 -58.43
N GLU A 132 -29.70 -4.98 -58.82
CA GLU A 132 -29.37 -4.31 -60.09
C GLU A 132 -29.71 -5.20 -61.32
N GLU A 133 -29.42 -6.49 -61.26
CA GLU A 133 -29.71 -7.44 -62.36
C GLU A 133 -31.21 -7.69 -62.55
N GLU A 134 -31.98 -7.76 -61.47
CA GLU A 134 -33.44 -7.97 -61.54
C GLU A 134 -34.21 -6.68 -61.89
N GLY A 135 -33.55 -5.53 -61.97
CA GLY A 135 -34.18 -4.24 -62.33
C GLY A 135 -35.23 -3.77 -61.32
N ILE A 136 -35.14 -4.23 -60.06
CA ILE A 136 -36.08 -3.89 -58.99
C ILE A 136 -35.50 -2.68 -58.26
N GLU A 137 -36.02 -1.47 -58.51
CA GLU A 137 -35.75 -0.29 -57.67
C GLU A 137 -36.24 -0.49 -56.22
#